data_AF-A0A7L4QY99-F1
#
_entry.id   AF-A0A7L4QY99-F1
#
_cell.length_a   1.000
_cell.length_b   1.000
_cell.length_c   1.000
_cell.angle_alpha   90.00
_cell.angle_beta   90.00
_cell.angle_gamma   90.00
#
_symmetry.space_group_name_H-M   'P 1'
#
loop_
_entity.id
_entity.type
_entity.pdbx_description
1 polymer ?
#
loop_
_entity_poly.entity_id
_entity_poly.type
_entity_poly.pdbx_seq_one_letter_code
_entity_poly.pdbx_strand_id
1 'polypeptide(L)' 'MPAPLLQPFIWGAITFAIAIPIIYFLTNEINWKFALWLAIGTTIGRLIGILI' A
#
# COMPACT_ATOMS: atom_id res chain seq x y z
N MET A 1 0.89 13.44 -21.45
CA MET A 1 1.32 12.38 -20.51
C MET A 1 1.32 12.94 -19.09
N PRO A 2 0.43 12.47 -18.21
CA PRO A 2 0.66 12.55 -16.77
C PRO A 2 0.49 11.16 -16.15
N ALA A 3 1.49 10.29 -16.29
CA ALA A 3 1.53 8.96 -15.65
C ALA A 3 2.31 8.87 -14.30
N PRO A 4 3.16 9.82 -13.86
CA PRO A 4 4.02 9.58 -12.70
C PRO A 4 3.24 9.58 -11.38
N LEU A 5 2.12 10.31 -11.29
CA LEU A 5 1.33 10.41 -10.05
C LEU A 5 0.33 9.26 -9.86
N LEU A 6 -0.05 8.54 -10.92
CA LEU A 6 -0.96 7.38 -10.83
C LEU A 6 -0.24 6.13 -10.33
N GLN A 7 1.04 5.98 -10.66
CA GLN A 7 1.88 4.85 -10.25
C GLN A 7 1.88 4.60 -8.72
N PRO A 8 2.09 5.60 -7.84
CA PRO A 8 2.11 5.36 -6.40
C PRO A 8 0.75 4.88 -5.86
N PHE A 9 -0.38 5.36 -6.39
CA PHE A 9 -1.70 4.86 -5.98
C PHE A 9 -1.94 3.42 -6.41
N ILE A 10 -1.51 3.02 -7.62
CA ILE A 10 -1.58 1.64 -8.10
C ILE A 10 -0.76 0.72 -7.17
N TRP A 11 0.45 1.15 -6.79
CA TRP A 11 1.28 0.39 -5.86
C TRP A 11 0.69 0.31 -4.45
N GLY A 12 0.07 1.38 -3.96
CA GLY A 12 -0.66 1.38 -2.70
C GLY A 12 -1.80 0.36 -2.68
N ALA A 13 -2.61 0.33 -3.75
CA ALA A 13 -3.71 -0.62 -3.89
C ALA A 13 -3.24 -2.07 -3.95
N ILE A 14 -2.16 -2.35 -4.70
CA ILE A 14 -1.54 -3.69 -4.75
C ILE A 14 -1.04 -4.09 -3.36
N THR A 15 -0.37 -3.16 -2.66
CA THR A 15 0.15 -3.41 -1.30
C THR A 15 -0.99 -3.71 -0.34
N PHE A 16 -2.11 -2.97 -0.42
CA PHE A 16 -3.30 -3.24 0.38
C PHE A 16 -3.87 -4.64 0.14
N ALA A 17 -4.05 -5.01 -1.13
CA ALA A 17 -4.61 -6.30 -1.52
C ALA A 17 -3.74 -7.48 -1.07
N ILE A 18 -2.41 -7.32 -1.08
CA ILE A 18 -1.45 -8.35 -0.64
C ILE A 18 -1.28 -8.35 0.89
N ALA A 19 -1.38 -7.20 1.55
CA ALA A 19 -1.23 -7.10 2.99
C ALA A 19 -2.36 -7.84 3.73
N ILE A 20 -3.60 -7.81 3.22
CA ILE A 20 -4.74 -8.50 3.84
C ILE A 20 -4.49 -9.99 4.06
N PRO A 21 -4.17 -10.81 3.04
CA PRO A 21 -3.90 -12.23 3.23
C PRO A 21 -2.64 -12.46 4.08
N ILE A 22 -1.59 -11.65 3.94
CA ILE A 22 -0.36 -11.78 4.76
C ILE A 22 -0.66 -11.59 6.24
N ILE A 23 -1.39 -10.54 6.58
CA ILE A 23 -1.78 -10.24 7.97
C ILE A 23 -2.70 -11.34 8.50
N TYR A 24 -3.65 -11.79 7.69
CA TYR A 24 -4.51 -12.92 8.05
C TYR A 24 -3.71 -14.20 8.34
N PHE A 25 -2.71 -14.53 7.54
CA PHE A 25 -1.83 -15.68 7.79
C PHE A 25 -0.98 -15.52 9.06
N LEU A 26 -0.54 -14.30 9.39
CA LEU A 26 0.34 -14.04 10.54
C LEU A 26 -0.41 -13.99 11.87
N THR A 27 -1.58 -13.34 11.89
CA THR A 27 -2.33 -13.07 13.13
C THR A 27 -3.59 -13.92 13.26
N ASN A 28 -3.94 -14.71 12.24
CA ASN A 28 -5.20 -15.46 12.12
C ASN A 28 -6.45 -14.57 12.27
N GLU A 29 -6.30 -13.27 12.03
CA GLU A 29 -7.32 -12.24 12.19
C GLU A 29 -7.32 -11.31 10.97
N ILE A 30 -8.51 -10.92 10.50
CA ILE A 30 -8.64 -9.97 9.39
C ILE A 30 -8.47 -8.54 9.93
N ASN A 31 -7.22 -8.10 10.06
CA ASN A 31 -6.86 -6.74 10.48
C ASN A 31 -6.72 -5.79 9.29
N TRP A 32 -7.84 -5.49 8.62
CA TRP A 32 -7.89 -4.60 7.45
C TRP A 32 -7.39 -3.18 7.75
N LYS A 33 -7.54 -2.69 8.99
CA LYS A 33 -7.02 -1.39 9.42
C LYS A 33 -5.51 -1.34 9.34
N PHE A 34 -4.83 -2.40 9.76
CA PHE A 34 -3.38 -2.49 9.70
C PHE A 34 -2.88 -2.59 8.24
N ALA A 35 -3.56 -3.38 7.41
CA ALA A 35 -3.31 -3.44 5.97
C ALA A 35 -3.43 -2.06 5.31
N LEU A 36 -4.43 -1.27 5.72
CA LEU A 36 -4.66 0.08 5.21
C LEU A 36 -3.53 1.04 5.59
N TRP A 37 -3.07 1.00 6.85
CA TRP A 37 -1.94 1.81 7.30
C TRP A 37 -0.66 1.50 6.51
N LEU A 38 -0.40 0.21 6.24
CA LEU A 38 0.72 -0.25 5.40
C LEU A 38 0.61 0.28 3.97
N ALA A 39 -0.57 0.23 3.37
CA ALA A 39 -0.83 0.73 2.03
C ALA A 39 -0.67 2.26 1.92
N ILE A 40 -1.13 3.01 2.92
CA ILE A 40 -0.95 4.47 2.97
C ILE A 40 0.54 4.81 3.11
N GLY A 41 1.25 4.15 4.02
CA GLY A 41 2.69 4.39 4.23
C GLY A 41 3.53 4.13 2.98
N THR A 42 3.26 3.04 2.27
CA THR A 42 3.94 2.71 1.00
C THR A 42 3.60 3.69 -0.12
N THR A 43 2.35 4.16 -0.21
CA THR A 43 1.94 5.19 -1.17
C THR A 43 2.67 6.50 -0.93
N ILE A 44 2.72 6.96 0.33
CA ILE A 44 3.42 8.21 0.72
C ILE A 44 4.92 8.10 0.48
N GLY A 45 5.56 7.01 0.93
CA GLY A 45 6.99 6.80 0.73
C GLY A 45 7.37 6.81 -0.76
N ARG A 46 6.52 6.25 -1.61
CA ARG A 46 6.74 6.24 -3.07
C ARG A 46 6.49 7.59 -3.73
N LEU A 47 5.51 8.36 -3.24
CA LEU A 47 5.32 9.75 -3.68
C LEU A 47 6.54 10.61 -3.35
N ILE A 48 7.09 10.47 -2.14
CA ILE A 48 8.32 11.17 -1.74
C ILE A 48 9.50 10.75 -2.62
N GLY A 49 9.66 9.45 -2.88
CA GLY A 49 10.74 8.93 -3.73
C GLY A 49 10.64 9.33 -5.21
N ILE A 50 9.46 9.71 -5.71
CA ILE A 50 9.30 10.29 -7.06
C ILE A 50 9.70 11.78 -7.08
N LEU A 51 9.60 12.45 -5.93
CA LEU A 51 9.87 13.88 -5.75
C LEU A 51 11.37 14.21 -5.52
N ILE A 52 12.17 13.22 -5.13
CA ILE A 52 13.63 13.33 -4.88
C ILE A 52 14.39 12.82 -6.11
#